data_AF-A0A970RLA2-F1
#
_entry.id   AF-A0A970RLA2-F1
#
_cell.length_a   1.000
_cell.length_b   1.000
_cell.length_c   1.000
_cell.angle_alpha   90.00
_cell.angle_beta   90.00
_cell.angle_gamma   90.00
#
_symmetry.space_group_name_H-M   'P 1'
#
loop_
_entity.id
_entity.type
_entity.pdbx_description
1 polymer ?
#
loop_
_entity_poly.entity_id
_entity_poly.type
_entity_poly.pdbx_seq_one_letter_code
_entity_poly.pdbx_strand_id
1 'polypeptide(L)'
;MKKAMILLIVVLGSFSMLSCQLEIDFDALYGSNWEFSNDSLYFFSSEYMEPNAMDFHLVFQSGEDYYSCIGNGVIDGDKIMGSYDCNIVEDEAGPIATDQNITVIIRMSNNDKLTVYCVGEGPLDGKHFINGERKISHR
;
A
#
# COMPACT_ATOMS: atom_id res chain seq x y z
N MET A 1 60.17 -1.86 -21.65
CA MET A 1 59.27 -1.20 -22.62
C MET A 1 57.84 -1.72 -22.39
N LYS A 2 56.93 -0.81 -21.97
CA LYS A 2 55.52 -0.67 -22.43
C LYS A 2 54.59 -1.91 -22.38
N LYS A 3 53.43 -1.97 -21.71
CA LYS A 3 52.42 -1.00 -21.20
C LYS A 3 51.61 -1.74 -20.12
N ALA A 4 51.48 -1.24 -18.88
CA ALA A 4 50.34 -0.44 -18.42
C ALA A 4 49.00 -0.84 -19.04
N MET A 5 48.21 -1.66 -18.32
CA MET A 5 46.77 -1.80 -18.55
C MET A 5 46.05 -1.52 -17.24
N ILE A 6 46.00 -0.23 -16.89
CA ILE A 6 44.99 0.33 -16.02
C ILE A 6 43.79 0.60 -16.93
N LEU A 7 42.71 -0.15 -16.74
CA LEU A 7 41.38 0.17 -17.24
C LEU A 7 40.43 -0.16 -16.07
N LEU A 8 40.24 0.77 -15.14
CA LEU A 8 39.13 1.72 -15.19
C LEU A 8 37.76 1.01 -15.16
N ILE A 9 37.43 0.34 -14.06
CA ILE A 9 36.04 0.32 -13.58
C ILE A 9 35.92 1.46 -12.57
N VAL A 10 35.80 2.64 -13.17
CA VAL A 10 35.23 3.84 -12.59
C VAL A 10 33.88 3.45 -11.98
N VAL A 11 33.76 3.67 -10.68
CA VAL A 11 32.50 4.08 -10.05
C VAL A 11 31.37 3.03 -10.19
N LEU A 12 31.54 1.87 -9.54
CA LEU A 12 30.48 1.35 -8.68
C LEU A 12 30.65 2.03 -7.31
N GLY A 13 30.61 3.36 -7.20
CA GLY A 13 29.44 4.10 -7.61
C GLY A 13 28.26 3.70 -6.74
N SER A 14 28.45 3.72 -5.42
CA SER A 14 27.60 4.50 -4.50
C SER A 14 26.16 4.72 -4.96
N PHE A 15 25.49 3.64 -5.33
CA PHE A 15 24.06 3.47 -5.35
C PHE A 15 23.71 2.46 -4.24
N SER A 16 24.36 2.62 -3.08
CA SER A 16 23.57 2.69 -1.86
C SER A 16 22.63 3.87 -2.05
N MET A 17 21.54 3.65 -2.79
CA MET A 17 20.34 4.43 -2.58
C MET A 17 20.07 4.21 -1.09
N LEU A 18 20.52 5.15 -0.28
CA LEU A 18 19.73 5.64 0.81
C LEU A 18 18.39 6.04 0.16
N SER A 19 17.56 5.04 -0.18
CA SER A 19 16.15 5.19 0.01
C SER A 19 16.05 5.45 1.49
N CYS A 20 16.12 6.74 1.84
CA CYS A 20 15.55 7.23 3.06
C CYS A 20 14.10 6.78 2.95
N GLN A 21 13.81 5.56 3.42
CA GLN A 21 12.43 5.14 3.63
C GLN A 21 11.98 6.13 4.67
N LEU A 22 11.19 7.11 4.22
CA LEU A 22 10.59 8.07 5.13
C LEU A 22 9.80 7.23 6.12
N GLU A 23 10.09 7.40 7.40
CA GLU A 23 9.29 6.81 8.46
C GLU A 23 7.83 7.22 8.21
N ILE A 24 6.94 6.24 8.19
CA ILE A 24 5.55 6.48 7.85
C ILE A 24 4.87 7.01 9.09
N ASP A 25 4.49 8.28 9.03
CA ASP A 25 3.56 8.85 9.99
C ASP A 25 2.15 8.34 9.66
N PHE A 26 1.77 7.22 10.28
CA PHE A 26 0.43 6.66 10.15
C PHE A 26 -0.66 7.62 10.68
N ASP A 27 -0.32 8.51 11.62
CA ASP A 27 -1.28 9.50 12.10
C ASP A 27 -1.65 10.48 10.98
N ALA A 28 -0.70 10.81 10.11
CA ALA A 28 -0.93 11.65 8.93
C ALA A 28 -1.74 10.95 7.81
N LEU A 29 -1.96 9.64 7.90
CA LEU A 29 -2.79 8.87 6.96
C LEU A 29 -4.26 8.81 7.39
N TYR A 30 -4.59 8.97 8.67
CA TYR A 30 -5.98 8.88 9.12
C TYR A 30 -6.92 9.88 8.42
N GLY A 31 -8.09 9.38 8.02
CA GLY A 31 -9.13 10.18 7.37
C GLY A 31 -8.74 10.68 5.98
N SER A 32 -7.67 10.14 5.39
CA SER A 32 -7.23 10.49 4.04
C SER A 32 -7.68 9.45 3.02
N ASN A 33 -8.11 9.95 1.86
CA ASN A 33 -8.42 9.15 0.68
C ASN A 33 -7.25 9.25 -0.29
N TRP A 34 -6.89 8.12 -0.89
CA TRP A 34 -5.82 8.02 -1.88
C TRP A 34 -6.38 7.41 -3.15
N GLU A 35 -6.21 8.11 -4.27
CA GLU A 35 -6.59 7.61 -5.59
C GLU A 35 -5.34 7.16 -6.34
N PHE A 36 -5.39 5.98 -6.92
CA PHE A 36 -4.33 5.42 -7.74
C PHE A 36 -4.68 5.52 -9.22
N SER A 37 -3.68 5.45 -10.10
CA SER A 37 -3.84 5.67 -11.55
C SER A 37 -4.70 4.63 -12.29
N ASN A 38 -5.14 3.59 -11.61
CA ASN A 38 -6.01 2.52 -12.11
C ASN A 38 -7.41 2.58 -11.48
N ASP A 39 -7.88 3.79 -11.15
CA ASP A 39 -9.16 4.07 -10.49
C ASP A 39 -9.37 3.31 -9.17
N SER A 40 -8.28 2.81 -8.57
CA SER A 40 -8.33 2.18 -7.26
C SER A 40 -8.34 3.26 -6.18
N LEU A 41 -9.13 3.04 -5.14
CA LEU A 41 -9.23 3.92 -3.99
C LEU A 41 -8.71 3.19 -2.76
N TYR A 42 -7.90 3.88 -1.96
CA TYR A 42 -7.55 3.42 -0.62
C TYR A 42 -7.93 4.48 0.40
N PHE A 43 -8.69 4.06 1.41
CA PHE A 43 -9.09 4.88 2.53
C PHE A 43 -8.55 4.29 3.84
N PHE A 44 -7.95 5.17 4.66
CA PHE A 44 -7.51 4.85 6.02
C PHE A 44 -8.46 5.48 7.02
N SER A 45 -8.96 4.69 7.97
CA SER A 45 -9.72 5.20 9.12
C SER A 45 -9.24 4.57 10.42
N SER A 46 -9.49 5.27 11.53
CA SER A 46 -9.55 4.66 12.85
C SER A 46 -10.97 4.79 13.35
N GLU A 47 -11.74 3.70 13.35
CA GLU A 47 -12.94 3.64 14.19
C GLU A 47 -12.61 3.17 15.62
N TYR A 48 -11.47 2.49 15.78
CA TYR A 48 -11.05 1.90 17.04
C TYR A 48 -10.10 2.79 17.84
N MET A 49 -10.38 2.91 19.14
CA MET A 49 -9.53 3.60 20.12
C MET A 49 -8.31 2.76 20.57
N GLU A 50 -7.98 1.70 19.83
CA GLU A 50 -6.86 0.83 20.18
C GLU A 50 -5.54 1.43 19.67
N PRO A 51 -4.52 1.57 20.52
CA PRO A 51 -3.21 2.02 20.08
C PRO A 51 -2.67 1.08 19.00
N ASN A 52 -2.21 1.66 17.88
CA ASN A 52 -1.64 0.94 16.74
C ASN A 52 -2.63 0.08 15.93
N ALA A 53 -3.94 0.27 16.07
CA ALA A 53 -4.91 -0.33 15.15
C ALA A 53 -5.18 0.58 13.95
N MET A 54 -5.39 0.00 12.76
CA MET A 54 -5.76 0.73 11.55
C MET A 54 -6.84 -0.04 10.79
N ASP A 55 -7.90 0.67 10.43
CA ASP A 55 -8.91 0.19 9.48
C ASP A 55 -8.54 0.68 8.09
N PHE A 56 -8.80 -0.15 7.09
CA PHE A 56 -8.60 0.20 5.70
C PHE A 56 -9.75 -0.26 4.83
N HIS A 57 -9.99 0.52 3.77
CA HIS A 57 -10.89 0.17 2.70
C HIS A 57 -10.17 0.33 1.37
N LEU A 58 -10.03 -0.78 0.64
CA LEU A 58 -9.37 -0.83 -0.66
C LEU A 58 -10.38 -1.24 -1.72
N VAL A 59 -10.55 -0.39 -2.72
CA VAL A 59 -11.41 -0.63 -3.87
C VAL A 59 -10.56 -0.74 -5.13
N PHE A 60 -10.75 -1.80 -5.93
CA PHE A 60 -9.95 -2.03 -7.14
C PHE A 60 -10.67 -2.90 -8.16
N GLN A 61 -10.29 -2.75 -9.44
CA GLN A 61 -10.74 -3.64 -10.51
C GLN A 61 -9.72 -4.76 -10.76
N SER A 62 -10.20 -5.98 -11.02
CA SER A 62 -9.37 -7.11 -11.41
C SER A 62 -10.08 -7.97 -12.46
N GLY A 63 -9.74 -7.78 -13.73
CA GLY A 63 -10.51 -8.35 -14.83
C GLY A 63 -11.81 -7.59 -15.00
N GLU A 64 -12.92 -8.30 -15.09
CA GLU A 64 -14.26 -7.71 -15.21
C GLU A 64 -14.86 -7.33 -13.85
N ASP A 65 -14.33 -7.88 -12.75
CA ASP A 65 -14.86 -7.66 -11.41
C ASP A 65 -14.31 -6.38 -10.77
N TYR A 66 -15.18 -5.69 -10.03
CA TYR A 66 -14.83 -4.57 -9.17
C TYR A 66 -14.95 -4.98 -7.70
N TYR A 67 -13.85 -4.97 -6.96
CA TYR A 67 -13.75 -5.42 -5.58
C TYR A 67 -13.79 -4.25 -4.61
N SER A 68 -14.48 -4.43 -3.49
CA SER A 68 -14.47 -3.55 -2.32
C SER A 68 -14.08 -4.37 -1.10
N CYS A 69 -12.87 -4.12 -0.59
CA CYS A 69 -12.25 -4.91 0.46
C CYS A 69 -12.05 -4.06 1.72
N ILE A 70 -12.67 -4.45 2.83
CA ILE A 70 -12.64 -3.74 4.11
C ILE A 70 -11.93 -4.63 5.11
N GLY A 71 -10.95 -4.08 5.82
CA GLY A 71 -10.20 -4.83 6.81
C GLY A 71 -9.65 -3.95 7.90
N ASN A 72 -9.05 -4.60 8.88
CA ASN A 72 -8.42 -3.96 10.03
C ASN A 72 -7.20 -4.76 10.45
N GLY A 73 -6.26 -4.10 11.12
CA GLY A 73 -5.07 -4.78 11.62
C GLY A 73 -4.24 -3.93 12.57
N VAL A 74 -3.09 -4.48 12.96
CA VAL A 74 -2.12 -3.84 13.85
C VAL A 74 -0.96 -3.29 13.02
N ILE A 75 -0.55 -2.06 13.32
CA ILE A 75 0.61 -1.41 12.72
C ILE A 75 1.90 -2.00 13.29
N ASP A 76 2.78 -2.48 12.42
CA ASP A 76 4.14 -2.93 12.73
C ASP A 76 5.12 -2.36 11.69
N GLY A 77 5.84 -1.29 12.07
CA GLY A 77 6.76 -0.59 11.20
C GLY A 77 6.05 0.03 9.99
N ASP A 78 6.35 -0.45 8.78
CA ASP A 78 5.75 -0.01 7.52
C ASP A 78 4.54 -0.85 7.09
N LYS A 79 3.95 -1.62 8.01
CA LYS A 79 2.92 -2.62 7.70
C LYS A 79 1.69 -2.50 8.56
N ILE A 80 0.57 -2.94 8.02
CA ILE A 80 -0.64 -3.31 8.75
C ILE A 80 -0.79 -4.82 8.63
N MET A 81 -0.84 -5.53 9.74
CA MET A 81 -1.04 -6.98 9.79
C MET A 81 -2.42 -7.27 10.39
N GLY A 82 -3.29 -7.95 9.65
CA GLY A 82 -4.64 -8.19 10.13
C GLY A 82 -5.48 -9.04 9.19
N SER A 83 -6.78 -8.77 9.16
CA SER A 83 -7.75 -9.52 8.37
C SER A 83 -8.66 -8.59 7.58
N TYR A 84 -9.30 -9.14 6.55
CA TYR A 84 -10.21 -8.39 5.70
C TYR A 84 -11.27 -9.28 5.03
N ASP A 85 -12.36 -8.63 4.65
CA ASP A 85 -13.42 -9.20 3.81
C ASP A 85 -13.46 -8.46 2.47
N CYS A 86 -13.95 -9.12 1.42
CA CYS A 86 -14.23 -8.48 0.13
C CYS A 86 -15.62 -8.80 -0.40
N ASN A 87 -16.20 -7.78 -1.02
CA ASN A 87 -17.37 -7.89 -1.88
C ASN A 87 -16.97 -7.61 -3.33
N ILE A 88 -17.63 -8.26 -4.28
CA ILE A 88 -17.70 -7.76 -5.67
C ILE A 88 -18.84 -6.75 -5.69
N VAL A 89 -18.55 -5.51 -6.08
CA VAL A 89 -19.48 -4.37 -5.96
C VAL A 89 -20.71 -4.50 -6.87
N GLU A 90 -20.58 -5.23 -7.97
CA GLU A 90 -21.70 -5.50 -8.88
C GLU A 90 -22.58 -6.67 -8.43
N ASP A 91 -22.15 -7.44 -7.42
CA ASP A 91 -22.88 -8.61 -6.94
C ASP A 91 -23.67 -8.21 -5.67
N GLU A 92 -25.01 -8.24 -5.75
CA GLU A 92 -25.87 -8.00 -4.57
C GLU A 92 -25.81 -9.17 -3.55
N ALA A 93 -25.13 -10.27 -3.91
CA ALA A 93 -24.78 -11.33 -2.99
C ALA A 93 -23.59 -10.87 -2.13
N GLY A 94 -23.81 -10.77 -0.81
CA GLY A 94 -22.82 -10.29 0.17
C GLY A 94 -21.48 -11.05 0.22
N PRO A 95 -20.62 -10.77 1.21
CA PRO A 95 -19.17 -10.98 1.13
C PRO A 95 -18.73 -12.38 0.68
N ILE A 96 -17.86 -12.40 -0.33
CA ILE A 96 -17.32 -13.62 -0.96
C ILE A 96 -16.17 -14.21 -0.13
N ALA A 97 -15.65 -13.49 0.85
CA ALA A 97 -14.65 -14.00 1.77
C ALA A 97 -14.97 -13.58 3.20
N THR A 98 -14.83 -14.52 4.13
CA THR A 98 -14.86 -14.25 5.58
C THR A 98 -13.43 -14.36 6.09
N ASP A 99 -12.95 -13.29 6.73
CA ASP A 99 -11.72 -13.19 7.53
C ASP A 99 -10.45 -13.71 6.84
N GLN A 100 -10.09 -13.14 5.68
CA GLN A 100 -8.82 -13.46 5.02
C GLN A 100 -7.65 -12.79 5.72
N ASN A 101 -6.55 -13.52 5.95
CA ASN A 101 -5.35 -12.92 6.53
C ASN A 101 -4.61 -12.05 5.51
N ILE A 102 -4.11 -10.91 5.95
CA ILE A 102 -3.40 -9.96 5.09
C ILE A 102 -2.29 -9.22 5.82
N THR A 103 -1.21 -8.97 5.08
CA THR A 103 -0.19 -7.97 5.41
C THR A 103 -0.22 -6.90 4.33
N VAL A 104 -0.54 -5.67 4.73
CA VAL A 104 -0.52 -4.49 3.87
C VAL A 104 0.75 -3.70 4.16
N ILE A 105 1.67 -3.67 3.20
CA ILE A 105 2.93 -2.92 3.27
C ILE A 105 2.70 -1.56 2.63
N ILE A 106 2.98 -0.50 3.38
CA ILE A 106 2.74 0.88 2.97
C ILE A 106 4.09 1.56 2.81
N ARG A 107 4.19 2.46 1.83
CA ARG A 107 5.39 3.29 1.61
C ARG A 107 5.00 4.67 1.12
N MET A 108 5.68 5.66 1.66
CA MET A 108 5.62 7.04 1.19
C MET A 108 6.89 7.37 0.40
N SER A 109 6.73 7.94 -0.79
CA SER A 109 7.85 8.53 -1.53
C SER A 109 8.05 10.00 -1.15
N ASN A 110 9.22 10.55 -1.48
CA ASN A 110 9.61 11.95 -1.17
C ASN A 110 8.71 13.03 -1.81
N ASN A 111 7.78 12.66 -2.69
CA ASN A 111 6.81 13.54 -3.35
C ASN A 111 5.37 13.28 -2.87
N ASP A 112 5.22 12.78 -1.64
CA ASP A 112 3.96 12.48 -0.99
C ASP A 112 3.06 11.53 -1.79
N LYS A 113 3.65 10.57 -2.52
CA LYS A 113 2.88 9.51 -3.18
C LYS A 113 2.87 8.26 -2.32
N LEU A 114 1.69 7.65 -2.25
CA LEU A 114 1.48 6.40 -1.53
C LEU A 114 1.76 5.22 -2.45
N THR A 115 2.45 4.21 -1.91
CA THR A 115 2.52 2.88 -2.49
C THR A 115 2.01 1.88 -1.48
N VAL A 116 1.15 0.97 -1.92
CA VAL A 116 0.58 -0.11 -1.11
C VAL A 116 0.88 -1.43 -1.80
N TYR A 117 1.39 -2.39 -1.03
CA TYR A 117 1.61 -3.75 -1.48
C TYR A 117 0.95 -4.74 -0.52
N CYS A 118 0.15 -5.65 -1.06
CA CYS A 118 -0.63 -6.59 -0.28
C CYS A 118 -0.07 -8.01 -0.43
N VAL A 119 0.09 -8.71 0.69
CA VAL A 119 0.55 -10.11 0.76
C VAL A 119 -0.35 -10.88 1.70
N GLY A 120 -0.92 -11.99 1.26
CA GLY A 120 -1.78 -12.80 2.12
C GLY A 120 -2.67 -13.75 1.33
N GLU A 121 -3.94 -13.79 1.71
CA GLU A 121 -4.94 -14.63 1.07
C GLU A 121 -5.91 -13.78 0.25
N GLY A 122 -6.74 -14.42 -0.57
CA GLY A 122 -7.85 -13.77 -1.25
C GLY A 122 -7.48 -12.76 -2.36
N PRO A 123 -8.44 -11.91 -2.78
CA PRO A 123 -8.28 -11.04 -3.95
C PRO A 123 -7.19 -9.95 -3.83
N LEU A 124 -6.74 -9.64 -2.61
CA LEU A 124 -5.67 -8.67 -2.38
C LEU A 124 -4.28 -9.28 -2.50
N ASP A 125 -4.13 -10.60 -2.47
CA ASP A 125 -2.81 -11.22 -2.52
C ASP A 125 -2.05 -10.84 -3.81
N GLY A 126 -0.82 -10.38 -3.63
CA GLY A 126 0.04 -9.93 -4.72
C GLY A 126 -0.41 -8.65 -5.42
N LYS A 127 -1.35 -7.87 -4.86
CA LYS A 127 -1.75 -6.58 -5.45
C LYS A 127 -0.78 -5.47 -5.09
N HIS A 128 -0.50 -4.62 -6.08
CA HIS A 128 0.38 -3.45 -5.96
C HIS A 128 -0.35 -2.20 -6.44
N PHE A 129 -0.44 -1.19 -5.58
CA PHE A 129 -1.02 0.11 -5.89
C PHE A 129 0.10 1.14 -5.76
N ILE A 130 0.42 1.83 -6.86
CA ILE A 130 1.58 2.72 -6.94
C ILE A 130 1.15 4.14 -7.30
N ASN A 131 1.91 5.11 -6.82
CA ASN A 131 1.71 6.54 -7.09
C ASN A 131 0.34 7.08 -6.63
N GLY A 132 -0.19 6.56 -5.53
CA GLY A 132 -1.43 7.06 -4.94
C GLY A 132 -1.33 8.55 -4.60
N GLU A 133 -2.33 9.32 -4.99
CA GLU A 133 -2.42 10.75 -4.73
C GLU A 133 -3.48 11.04 -3.66
N ARG A 134 -3.10 11.83 -2.66
CA ARG A 134 -4.02 12.23 -1.60
C ARG A 134 -5.13 13.11 -2.18
N LYS A 135 -6.39 12.71 -1.99
CA LYS A 135 -7.56 13.54 -2.28
C LYS A 135 -7.91 14.38 -1.05
N ILE A 136 -7.74 15.69 -1.16
CA ILE A 136 -8.22 16.64 -0.16
C ILE A 136 -9.73 16.79 -0.39
N SER A 137 -10.56 16.12 0.41
CA SER A 137 -11.99 16.41 0.41
C SER A 137 -12.19 17.81 0.97
N HIS A 138 -12.60 18.76 0.13
CA HIS A 138 -13.10 20.04 0.61
C HIS A 138 -14.45 19.72 1.28
N ARG A 139 -14.50 19.82 2.62
CA ARG A 139 -15.75 19.81 3.36
C ARG A 139 -16.56 21.08 3.05
#